data_AF-A0AAW0RFE0-F1
#
_entry.id   AF-A0AAW0RFE0-F1
#
_cell.length_a   1.000
_cell.length_b   1.000
_cell.length_c   1.000
_cell.angle_alpha   90.00
_cell.angle_beta   90.00
_cell.angle_gamma   90.00
#
_symmetry.space_group_name_H-M   'P 1'
#
loop_
_entity.id
_entity.type
_entity.pdbx_description
1 polymer ?
#
loop_
_entity_poly.entity_id
_entity_poly.type
_entity_poly.pdbx_seq_one_letter_code
_entity_poly.pdbx_strand_id
1 'polypeptide(L)'
;MDHNNFPRLTRGRGASPRGPRGGKVGRATAAEVVPPAPLGLVVRQFLASDLPRTVSAEKTLEITDVETIASFNWLDKADAHITVPGMPPKWTPLDQPRKLKQDSGTYYRDENAAHYPDFPLEASVEAIMKMNSNADKASYPGPIDVFGCASTLGNLLRFTRGESASFRILVEVVGTTVHFIRREKSSREIIQDVFGYGHTFPENYTTWDKSVRDSASHQRILKYHFGGLTLLVRFEGDGYLPDHASASSSKDASSDKAVGAASIDDLVASLSVSHKAPSSNISLTISDGGRAVPSRATFDLKTR
;
A
#
# COMPACT_ATOMS: atom_id res chain seq x y z
N MET A 1 64.06 -27.97 4.87
CA MET A 1 64.92 -28.74 3.95
C MET A 1 64.22 -30.08 3.76
N ASP A 2 63.66 -30.49 2.63
CA ASP A 2 63.43 -29.97 1.27
C ASP A 2 62.24 -30.80 0.73
N HIS A 3 61.15 -30.20 0.26
CA HIS A 3 60.80 -29.85 -1.13
C HIS A 3 60.64 -30.99 -2.16
N ASN A 4 59.53 -30.87 -2.90
CA ASN A 4 59.08 -31.51 -4.15
C ASN A 4 58.30 -32.84 -4.01
N ASN A 5 57.18 -33.08 -4.70
CA ASN A 5 56.66 -32.46 -5.93
C ASN A 5 55.13 -32.73 -6.08
N PHE A 6 54.41 -31.77 -6.65
CA PHE A 6 53.03 -31.93 -7.15
C PHE A 6 53.01 -32.64 -8.52
N PRO A 7 51.82 -33.10 -8.96
CA PRO A 7 51.37 -32.68 -10.27
C PRO A 7 50.01 -31.96 -10.21
N ARG A 8 49.96 -30.84 -10.93
CA ARG A 8 48.74 -30.15 -11.36
C ARG A 8 48.08 -30.98 -12.47
N LEU A 9 46.75 -31.11 -12.40
CA LEU A 9 45.91 -31.21 -13.59
C LEU A 9 44.69 -30.31 -13.43
N THR A 10 44.36 -29.71 -14.57
CA THR A 10 43.60 -28.48 -14.77
C THR A 10 42.17 -28.75 -15.24
N ARG A 11 41.25 -27.88 -14.81
CA ARG A 11 40.06 -27.34 -15.53
C ARG A 11 39.06 -28.30 -16.21
N GLY A 12 37.82 -28.20 -15.72
CA GLY A 12 36.59 -28.26 -16.52
C GLY A 12 35.42 -27.67 -15.71
N ARG A 13 35.26 -26.35 -15.63
CA ARG A 13 34.17 -25.56 -16.26
C ARG A 13 32.79 -26.20 -16.16
N GLY A 14 31.98 -25.65 -15.26
CA GLY A 14 30.54 -25.85 -15.15
C GLY A 14 29.91 -24.83 -14.19
N ALA A 15 30.19 -23.54 -14.41
CA ALA A 15 29.55 -22.47 -13.66
C ALA A 15 28.15 -22.22 -14.24
N SER A 16 27.11 -22.48 -13.45
CA SER A 16 25.76 -21.96 -13.70
C SER A 16 25.55 -20.71 -12.84
N PRO A 17 25.51 -19.50 -13.43
CA PRO A 17 25.26 -18.29 -12.66
C PRO A 17 23.75 -18.00 -12.67
N ARG A 18 23.06 -18.36 -11.58
CA ARG A 18 21.78 -17.75 -11.21
C ARG A 18 21.81 -17.37 -9.73
N GLY A 19 22.74 -16.49 -9.41
CA GLY A 19 22.58 -15.63 -8.24
C GLY A 19 21.48 -14.60 -8.52
N PRO A 20 20.75 -14.10 -7.50
CA PRO A 20 19.79 -13.05 -7.72
C PRO A 20 20.54 -11.83 -8.26
N ARG A 21 20.07 -11.29 -9.38
CA ARG A 21 20.50 -9.99 -9.89
C ARG A 21 20.20 -8.98 -8.80
N GLY A 22 21.22 -8.55 -8.07
CA GLY A 22 21.17 -7.31 -7.32
C GLY A 22 20.81 -6.20 -8.29
N GLY A 23 19.57 -5.73 -8.22
CA GLY A 23 19.19 -4.46 -8.80
C GLY A 23 20.17 -3.43 -8.26
N LYS A 24 20.74 -2.61 -9.15
CA LYS A 24 21.46 -1.41 -8.74
C LYS A 24 20.43 -0.51 -8.08
N VAL A 25 20.29 -0.65 -6.76
CA VAL A 25 19.58 0.29 -5.91
C VAL A 25 20.17 1.66 -6.23
N GLY A 26 19.32 2.58 -6.70
CA GLY A 26 19.67 3.99 -6.77
C GLY A 26 20.33 4.36 -5.46
N ARG A 27 21.53 4.95 -5.53
CA ARG A 27 22.37 5.34 -4.39
C ARG A 27 21.46 5.85 -3.27
N ALA A 28 21.33 5.08 -2.20
CA ALA A 28 20.58 5.49 -1.02
C ALA A 28 21.18 6.82 -0.58
N THR A 29 20.47 7.92 -0.84
CA THR A 29 20.71 9.15 -0.10
C THR A 29 20.47 8.75 1.35
N ALA A 30 21.52 8.81 2.17
CA ALA A 30 21.42 8.61 3.61
C ALA A 30 20.11 9.24 4.08
N ALA A 31 19.26 8.48 4.79
CA ALA A 31 17.97 8.95 5.26
C ALA A 31 18.18 10.35 5.81
N GLU A 32 17.74 11.35 5.05
CA GLU A 32 17.94 12.73 5.43
C GLU A 32 17.17 12.85 6.75
N VAL A 33 17.89 13.11 7.83
CA VAL A 33 17.28 13.30 9.14
C VAL A 33 16.59 14.66 9.06
N VAL A 34 15.45 14.69 8.37
CA VAL A 34 14.63 15.87 8.23
C VAL A 34 14.01 16.10 9.61
N PRO A 35 14.23 17.25 10.24
CA PRO A 35 13.59 17.56 11.49
C PRO A 35 12.07 17.52 11.29
N PRO A 36 11.30 16.98 12.24
CA PRO A 36 9.85 16.95 12.12
C PRO A 36 9.33 18.36 11.87
N ALA A 37 8.42 18.51 10.90
CA ALA A 37 7.79 19.79 10.63
C ALA A 37 7.17 20.36 11.93
N PRO A 38 7.15 21.68 12.13
CA PRO A 38 6.55 22.26 13.33
C PRO A 38 5.06 21.88 13.44
N LEU A 39 4.56 21.80 14.68
CA LEU A 39 3.16 21.45 14.97
C LEU A 39 2.18 22.60 14.72
N GLY A 40 2.67 23.83 14.58
CA GLY A 40 1.84 25.03 14.44
C GLY A 40 1.22 25.48 15.76
N LEU A 41 0.26 26.41 15.68
CA LEU A 41 -0.49 26.91 16.84
C LEU A 41 -1.48 25.84 17.32
N VAL A 42 -1.52 25.60 18.63
CA VAL A 42 -2.54 24.73 19.24
C VAL A 42 -3.89 25.42 19.18
N VAL A 43 -4.79 24.89 18.36
CA VAL A 43 -6.19 25.37 18.26
C VAL A 43 -7.07 24.71 19.34
N ARG A 44 -6.84 23.43 19.60
CA ARG A 44 -7.58 22.65 20.59
C ARG A 44 -6.76 21.47 21.08
N GLN A 45 -6.96 21.10 22.34
CA GLN A 45 -6.40 19.90 22.95
C GLN A 45 -7.55 18.98 23.38
N PHE A 46 -7.38 17.68 23.14
CA PHE A 46 -8.28 16.64 23.61
C PHE A 46 -7.47 15.63 24.42
N LEU A 47 -7.93 15.37 25.64
CA LEU A 47 -7.37 14.37 26.53
C LEU A 47 -8.16 13.07 26.37
N ALA A 48 -7.53 11.94 26.70
CA ALA A 48 -8.24 10.66 26.76
C ALA A 48 -9.41 10.69 27.77
N SER A 49 -9.32 11.53 28.81
CA SER A 49 -10.41 11.79 29.75
C SER A 49 -11.62 12.49 29.14
N ASP A 50 -11.44 13.18 28.02
CA ASP A 50 -12.50 13.95 27.36
C ASP A 50 -13.35 13.04 26.46
N LEU A 51 -12.90 11.82 26.20
CA LEU A 51 -13.60 10.86 25.36
C LEU A 51 -14.76 10.21 26.12
N PRO A 52 -15.96 10.10 25.50
CA PRO A 52 -17.08 9.42 26.13
C PRO A 52 -16.74 7.95 26.38
N ARG A 53 -16.86 7.52 27.65
CA ARG A 53 -16.58 6.12 28.06
C ARG A 53 -17.76 5.18 27.81
N THR A 54 -18.93 5.73 27.51
CA THR A 54 -20.16 5.00 27.23
C THR A 54 -20.75 5.56 25.95
N VAL A 55 -21.13 4.68 25.04
CA VAL A 55 -21.88 5.03 23.83
C VAL A 55 -23.36 4.80 24.10
N SER A 56 -24.25 5.65 23.56
CA SER A 56 -25.70 5.44 23.67
C SER A 56 -26.07 4.03 23.20
N ALA A 57 -26.93 3.35 23.96
CA ALA A 57 -27.36 1.97 23.71
C ALA A 57 -28.01 1.77 22.32
N GLU A 58 -28.42 2.85 21.65
CA GLU A 58 -29.06 2.84 20.34
C GLU A 58 -28.08 2.76 19.16
N LYS A 59 -26.76 2.92 19.39
CA LYS A 59 -25.76 2.83 18.31
C LYS A 59 -25.07 1.48 18.30
N THR A 60 -25.36 0.67 17.28
CA THR A 60 -24.58 -0.53 16.97
C THR A 60 -23.18 -0.12 16.53
N LEU A 61 -22.15 -0.54 17.26
CA LEU A 61 -20.73 -0.27 16.96
C LEU A 61 -20.13 -1.43 16.18
N GLU A 62 -20.72 -1.71 15.02
CA GLU A 62 -20.27 -2.78 14.12
C GLU A 62 -19.70 -2.19 12.84
N ILE A 63 -18.76 -2.93 12.24
CA ILE A 63 -18.29 -2.65 10.89
C ILE A 63 -19.21 -3.41 9.95
N THR A 64 -19.92 -2.70 9.08
CA THR A 64 -20.85 -3.29 8.10
C THR A 64 -20.53 -2.88 6.67
N ASP A 65 -21.15 -3.56 5.71
CA ASP A 65 -21.10 -3.22 4.28
C ASP A 65 -19.68 -3.06 3.73
N VAL A 66 -18.81 -3.99 4.12
CA VAL A 66 -17.41 -3.99 3.71
C VAL A 66 -17.27 -4.37 2.24
N GLU A 67 -16.70 -3.46 1.46
CA GLU A 67 -16.46 -3.63 0.04
C GLU A 67 -15.05 -3.17 -0.34
N THR A 68 -14.36 -3.89 -1.22
CA THR A 68 -13.13 -3.36 -1.85
C THR A 68 -13.52 -2.58 -3.10
N ILE A 69 -13.37 -1.26 -3.07
CA ILE A 69 -13.78 -0.37 -4.17
C ILE A 69 -12.65 -0.08 -5.16
N ALA A 70 -11.40 -0.24 -4.72
CA ALA A 70 -10.23 -0.04 -5.56
C ALA A 70 -9.00 -0.76 -4.98
N SER A 71 -8.02 -0.99 -5.83
CA SER A 71 -6.70 -1.46 -5.45
C SER A 71 -5.66 -1.01 -6.47
N PHE A 72 -4.39 -1.05 -6.07
CA PHE A 72 -3.26 -0.78 -6.95
C PHE A 72 -1.99 -1.39 -6.40
N ASN A 73 -0.97 -1.52 -7.24
CA ASN A 73 0.41 -1.79 -6.79
C ASN A 73 1.28 -0.56 -7.01
N TRP A 74 2.17 -0.28 -6.07
CA TRP A 74 3.35 0.53 -6.38
C TRP A 74 4.38 -0.34 -7.09
N LEU A 75 5.00 0.17 -8.16
CA LEU A 75 6.13 -0.49 -8.78
C LEU A 75 7.45 -0.05 -8.15
N ASP A 76 8.42 -0.97 -8.08
CA ASP A 76 9.79 -0.69 -7.64
C ASP A 76 10.55 0.07 -8.74
N LYS A 77 10.22 1.35 -8.89
CA LYS A 77 10.75 2.27 -9.90
C LYS A 77 11.14 3.60 -9.26
N ALA A 78 12.02 4.33 -9.95
CA ALA A 78 12.48 5.63 -9.49
C ALA A 78 11.40 6.72 -9.63
N ASP A 79 10.56 6.60 -10.65
CA ASP A 79 9.37 7.41 -10.90
C ASP A 79 8.15 6.87 -10.14
N ALA A 80 7.23 7.76 -9.78
CA ALA A 80 5.96 7.38 -9.17
C ALA A 80 5.12 6.62 -10.20
N HIS A 81 5.05 5.30 -10.07
CA HIS A 81 4.34 4.43 -11.03
C HIS A 81 3.47 3.42 -10.27
N ILE A 82 2.17 3.44 -10.56
CA ILE A 82 1.22 2.42 -10.11
C ILE A 82 0.67 1.54 -11.25
N THR A 83 0.27 0.33 -10.87
CA THR A 83 -0.53 -0.56 -11.71
C THR A 83 -1.91 -0.73 -11.10
N VAL A 84 -2.96 -0.52 -11.91
CA VAL A 84 -4.38 -0.56 -11.50
C VAL A 84 -5.12 -1.61 -12.34
N PRO A 85 -5.93 -2.51 -11.75
CA PRO A 85 -6.24 -2.64 -10.32
C PRO A 85 -5.08 -3.21 -9.49
N GLY A 86 -4.02 -3.70 -10.13
CA GLY A 86 -2.99 -4.45 -9.42
C GLY A 86 -3.52 -5.78 -8.85
N MET A 87 -2.69 -6.47 -8.07
CA MET A 87 -3.06 -7.61 -7.22
C MET A 87 -1.98 -7.88 -6.17
N PRO A 88 -2.31 -8.45 -5.00
CA PRO A 88 -1.31 -8.86 -4.02
C PRO A 88 -0.54 -10.10 -4.53
N PRO A 89 0.63 -10.42 -3.95
CA PRO A 89 1.40 -11.56 -4.40
C PRO A 89 0.70 -12.87 -3.97
N LYS A 90 0.87 -13.90 -4.78
CA LYS A 90 0.26 -15.21 -4.57
C LYS A 90 0.98 -15.95 -3.43
N TRP A 91 0.25 -16.57 -2.50
CA TRP A 91 0.86 -17.51 -1.56
C TRP A 91 1.53 -18.67 -2.30
N THR A 92 2.82 -18.80 -2.10
CA THR A 92 3.70 -19.82 -2.70
C THR A 92 4.68 -20.27 -1.64
N PRO A 93 4.23 -21.10 -0.68
CA PRO A 93 5.06 -21.52 0.42
C PRO A 93 6.25 -22.34 -0.10
N LEU A 94 7.33 -22.35 0.67
CA LEU A 94 8.49 -23.16 0.36
C LEU A 94 8.14 -24.66 0.48
N ASP A 95 8.61 -25.47 -0.47
CA ASP A 95 8.40 -26.92 -0.45
C ASP A 95 9.01 -27.58 0.79
N GLN A 96 10.06 -26.98 1.36
CA GLN A 96 10.73 -27.44 2.57
C GLN A 96 11.08 -26.25 3.47
N PRO A 97 10.96 -26.39 4.80
CA PRO A 97 11.39 -25.35 5.73
C PRO A 97 12.87 -25.01 5.56
N ARG A 98 13.18 -23.71 5.53
CA ARG A 98 14.57 -23.22 5.52
C ARG A 98 14.72 -22.03 6.44
N LYS A 99 15.91 -21.87 7.02
CA LYS A 99 16.25 -20.68 7.80
C LYS A 99 16.35 -19.48 6.85
N LEU A 100 15.50 -18.48 7.07
CA LEU A 100 15.57 -17.22 6.34
C LEU A 100 16.65 -16.30 6.93
N LYS A 101 17.12 -15.37 6.10
CA LYS A 101 17.90 -14.23 6.60
C LYS A 101 16.97 -13.26 7.31
N GLN A 102 17.50 -12.54 8.29
CA GLN A 102 16.75 -11.43 8.89
C GLN A 102 16.62 -10.31 7.87
N ASP A 103 15.60 -9.48 8.08
CA ASP A 103 15.37 -8.27 7.33
C ASP A 103 16.61 -7.38 7.40
N SER A 104 17.05 -6.89 6.23
CA SER A 104 18.25 -6.06 6.10
C SER A 104 18.09 -4.95 5.07
N GLY A 105 16.86 -4.70 4.62
CA GLY A 105 16.51 -3.68 3.65
C GLY A 105 16.26 -2.31 4.28
N THR A 106 16.05 -1.33 3.41
CA THR A 106 15.53 -0.01 3.80
C THR A 106 14.01 -0.06 3.67
N TYR A 107 13.31 0.03 4.79
CA TYR A 107 11.85 0.01 4.82
C TYR A 107 11.32 1.36 5.28
N TYR A 108 10.43 1.95 4.49
CA TYR A 108 9.82 3.23 4.82
C TYR A 108 8.65 3.04 5.77
N ARG A 109 8.45 4.00 6.69
CA ARG A 109 7.29 4.00 7.57
C ARG A 109 5.99 4.16 6.79
N ASP A 110 5.99 5.00 5.76
CA ASP A 110 4.87 5.19 4.83
C ASP A 110 5.35 5.07 3.39
N GLU A 111 5.16 3.90 2.79
CA GLU A 111 5.57 3.65 1.41
C GLU A 111 4.90 4.58 0.41
N ASN A 112 3.63 4.95 0.64
CA ASN A 112 2.90 5.79 -0.30
C ASN A 112 3.50 7.21 -0.33
N ALA A 113 3.82 7.76 0.84
CA ALA A 113 4.53 9.02 0.93
C ALA A 113 5.97 8.90 0.41
N ALA A 114 6.64 7.75 0.57
CA ALA A 114 8.00 7.56 0.07
C ALA A 114 8.06 7.52 -1.47
N HIS A 115 7.07 6.89 -2.10
CA HIS A 115 6.91 6.82 -3.56
C HIS A 115 6.44 8.15 -4.16
N TYR A 116 5.49 8.84 -3.52
CA TYR A 116 4.97 10.11 -4.03
C TYR A 116 4.77 11.16 -2.92
N PRO A 117 5.87 11.82 -2.47
CA PRO A 117 5.89 12.68 -1.28
C PRO A 117 4.93 13.87 -1.30
N ASP A 118 4.80 14.52 -2.45
CA ASP A 118 4.01 15.74 -2.59
C ASP A 118 2.51 15.43 -2.64
N PHE A 119 2.14 14.23 -3.12
CA PHE A 119 0.75 13.83 -3.35
C PHE A 119 0.47 12.39 -2.85
N PRO A 120 0.62 12.11 -1.54
CA PRO A 120 0.54 10.75 -0.98
C PRO A 120 -0.84 10.08 -1.06
N LEU A 121 -1.87 10.85 -1.46
CA LEU A 121 -3.23 10.35 -1.68
C LEU A 121 -3.57 10.15 -3.17
N GLU A 122 -2.82 10.73 -4.10
CA GLU A 122 -3.20 10.80 -5.51
C GLU A 122 -3.34 9.40 -6.14
N ALA A 123 -2.41 8.49 -5.85
CA ALA A 123 -2.51 7.10 -6.30
C ALA A 123 -3.80 6.40 -5.87
N SER A 124 -4.33 6.74 -4.69
CA SER A 124 -5.59 6.17 -4.20
C SER A 124 -6.79 6.74 -4.94
N VAL A 125 -6.79 8.06 -5.18
CA VAL A 125 -7.84 8.74 -5.94
C VAL A 125 -7.86 8.22 -7.39
N GLU A 126 -6.71 8.17 -8.04
CA GLU A 126 -6.56 7.66 -9.41
C GLU A 126 -7.03 6.21 -9.55
N ALA A 127 -6.68 5.34 -8.60
CA ALA A 127 -7.16 3.96 -8.59
C ALA A 127 -8.68 3.87 -8.45
N ILE A 128 -9.29 4.68 -7.58
CA ILE A 128 -10.75 4.76 -7.41
C ILE A 128 -11.40 5.23 -8.71
N MET A 129 -10.93 6.34 -9.29
CA MET A 129 -11.50 6.92 -10.51
C MET A 129 -11.40 5.94 -11.68
N LYS A 130 -10.23 5.32 -11.88
CA LYS A 130 -10.03 4.36 -12.97
C LYS A 130 -10.91 3.12 -12.82
N MET A 131 -11.01 2.54 -11.62
CA MET A 131 -11.81 1.33 -11.39
C MET A 131 -13.32 1.57 -11.37
N ASN A 132 -13.76 2.80 -11.08
CA ASN A 132 -15.19 3.18 -11.04
C ASN A 132 -15.62 4.03 -12.24
N SER A 133 -14.78 4.15 -13.28
CA SER A 133 -15.07 4.91 -14.50
C SER A 133 -16.20 4.31 -15.35
N ASN A 134 -16.50 3.02 -15.17
CA ASN A 134 -17.59 2.35 -15.86
C ASN A 134 -18.87 2.42 -15.02
N ALA A 135 -19.86 3.21 -15.46
CA ALA A 135 -21.14 3.42 -14.76
C ALA A 135 -21.88 2.10 -14.41
N ASP A 136 -21.71 1.04 -15.21
CA ASP A 136 -22.36 -0.26 -14.98
C ASP A 136 -21.66 -1.11 -13.90
N LYS A 137 -20.41 -0.76 -13.56
CA LYS A 137 -19.59 -1.42 -12.53
C LYS A 137 -19.23 -0.50 -11.37
N ALA A 138 -19.57 0.78 -11.46
CA ALA A 138 -19.35 1.74 -10.42
C ALA A 138 -20.20 1.32 -9.23
N SER A 139 -19.55 0.81 -8.19
CA SER A 139 -20.19 0.75 -6.88
C SER A 139 -20.28 2.19 -6.42
N TYR A 140 -21.40 2.83 -6.76
CA TYR A 140 -21.63 4.27 -6.59
C TYR A 140 -21.11 4.68 -5.21
N PRO A 141 -20.15 5.63 -5.12
CA PRO A 141 -19.72 6.13 -3.85
C PRO A 141 -20.87 6.98 -3.32
N GLY A 142 -21.69 6.40 -2.44
CA GLY A 142 -22.50 7.20 -1.53
C GLY A 142 -21.62 8.21 -0.79
N PRO A 143 -22.20 9.16 -0.05
CA PRO A 143 -21.42 10.17 0.66
C PRO A 143 -20.31 9.51 1.51
N ILE A 144 -19.06 9.90 1.27
CA ILE A 144 -17.90 9.44 2.03
C ILE A 144 -17.64 10.49 3.11
N ASP A 145 -17.70 10.08 4.36
CA ASP A 145 -17.45 10.98 5.48
C ASP A 145 -15.95 11.10 5.78
N VAL A 146 -15.23 9.97 5.75
CA VAL A 146 -13.82 9.91 6.12
C VAL A 146 -13.01 9.08 5.12
N PHE A 147 -11.90 9.64 4.65
CA PHE A 147 -10.83 8.89 3.98
C PHE A 147 -9.60 8.81 4.87
N GLY A 148 -8.97 7.64 4.98
CA GLY A 148 -7.70 7.49 5.69
C GLY A 148 -6.98 6.19 5.34
N CYS A 149 -5.91 5.90 6.06
CA CYS A 149 -5.23 4.61 5.98
C CYS A 149 -5.32 3.82 7.30
N ALA A 150 -5.17 2.50 7.22
CA ALA A 150 -5.22 1.61 8.37
C ALA A 150 -4.21 2.00 9.46
N SER A 151 -3.02 2.47 9.10
CA SER A 151 -2.03 2.97 10.07
C SER A 151 -2.51 4.19 10.84
N THR A 152 -3.15 5.15 10.15
CA THR A 152 -3.72 6.35 10.78
C THR A 152 -4.85 6.00 11.74
N LEU A 153 -5.81 5.17 11.30
CA LEU A 153 -6.90 4.70 12.16
C LEU A 153 -6.38 3.85 13.32
N GLY A 154 -5.36 3.03 13.09
CA GLY A 154 -4.68 2.27 14.12
C GLY A 154 -4.03 3.16 15.17
N ASN A 155 -3.38 4.25 14.78
CA ASN A 155 -2.82 5.23 15.72
C ASN A 155 -3.91 5.91 16.56
N LEU A 156 -5.05 6.28 15.95
CA LEU A 156 -6.20 6.81 16.69
C LEU A 156 -6.75 5.78 17.69
N LEU A 157 -6.85 4.51 17.30
CA LEU A 157 -7.28 3.43 18.20
C LEU A 157 -6.31 3.22 19.37
N ARG A 158 -5.00 3.30 19.12
CA ARG A 158 -3.99 3.23 20.19
C ARG A 158 -4.13 4.40 21.16
N PHE A 159 -4.37 5.60 20.65
CA PHE A 159 -4.62 6.78 21.47
C PHE A 159 -5.84 6.61 22.39
N THR A 160 -6.97 6.11 21.85
CA THR A 160 -8.18 5.90 22.67
C THR A 160 -7.99 4.81 23.73
N ARG A 161 -7.04 3.89 23.53
CA ARG A 161 -6.63 2.86 24.50
C ARG A 161 -5.61 3.34 25.53
N GLY A 162 -5.12 4.57 25.41
CA GLY A 162 -4.09 5.11 26.30
C GLY A 162 -2.69 4.51 26.05
N GLU A 163 -2.46 3.94 24.86
CA GLU A 163 -1.15 3.42 24.50
C GLU A 163 -0.19 4.60 24.19
N SER A 164 1.03 4.53 24.73
CA SER A 164 2.02 5.60 24.62
C SER A 164 2.74 5.58 23.27
N ALA A 165 2.13 6.19 22.25
CA ALA A 165 2.79 6.47 20.98
C ALA A 165 2.36 7.85 20.46
N SER A 166 3.33 8.71 20.17
CA SER A 166 3.07 9.96 19.46
C SER A 166 2.92 9.68 17.96
N PHE A 167 1.97 10.36 17.34
CA PHE A 167 1.75 10.30 15.89
C PHE A 167 1.26 11.66 15.40
N ARG A 168 1.36 11.86 14.09
CA ARG A 168 0.85 13.06 13.44
C ARG A 168 0.03 12.68 12.22
N ILE A 169 -1.10 13.36 12.09
CA ILE A 169 -1.98 13.31 10.92
C ILE A 169 -2.24 14.75 10.48
N LEU A 170 -2.36 14.96 9.17
CA LEU A 170 -2.99 16.16 8.64
C LEU A 170 -4.46 15.84 8.42
N VAL A 171 -5.30 16.83 8.67
CA VAL A 171 -6.74 16.74 8.49
C VAL A 171 -7.14 17.79 7.49
N GLU A 172 -7.65 17.36 6.34
CA GLU A 172 -8.11 18.24 5.27
C GLU A 172 -9.56 17.92 4.92
N VAL A 173 -10.34 18.93 4.58
CA VAL A 173 -11.74 18.76 4.17
C VAL A 173 -11.87 19.15 2.72
N VAL A 174 -12.37 18.22 1.89
CA VAL A 174 -12.66 18.45 0.48
C VAL A 174 -14.12 18.07 0.24
N GLY A 175 -14.94 19.06 -0.14
CA GLY A 175 -16.39 18.88 -0.15
C GLY A 175 -16.91 18.55 1.26
N THR A 176 -17.54 17.39 1.41
CA THR A 176 -18.03 16.87 2.70
C THR A 176 -17.11 15.82 3.32
N THR A 177 -16.02 15.44 2.66
CA THR A 177 -15.16 14.35 3.10
C THR A 177 -13.96 14.87 3.89
N VAL A 178 -13.74 14.29 5.06
CA VAL A 178 -12.56 14.52 5.91
C VAL A 178 -11.46 13.53 5.51
N HIS A 179 -10.29 14.04 5.15
CA HIS A 179 -9.12 13.26 4.76
C HIS A 179 -8.12 13.25 5.91
N PHE A 180 -7.83 12.05 6.43
CA PHE A 180 -6.76 11.81 7.38
C PHE A 180 -5.49 11.38 6.64
N ILE A 181 -4.60 12.35 6.43
CA ILE A 181 -3.34 12.15 5.73
C ILE A 181 -2.26 11.81 6.76
N ARG A 182 -1.65 10.64 6.62
CA ARG A 182 -0.54 10.22 7.48
C ARG A 182 0.65 11.16 7.31
N ARG A 183 1.28 11.59 8.40
CA ARG A 183 2.43 12.49 8.37
C ARG A 183 3.53 12.03 9.31
N GLU A 184 4.46 11.27 8.77
CA GLU A 184 5.73 10.93 9.43
C GLU A 184 6.66 12.16 9.49
N LYS A 185 7.82 12.04 10.15
CA LYS A 185 8.78 13.15 10.25
C LYS A 185 9.31 13.58 8.89
N SER A 186 9.43 12.60 7.99
CA SER A 186 9.79 12.74 6.58
C SER A 186 8.99 11.74 5.75
N SER A 187 8.72 12.07 4.50
CA SER A 187 8.08 11.15 3.53
C SER A 187 8.90 9.87 3.32
N ARG A 188 10.21 9.94 3.55
CA ARG A 188 11.16 8.83 3.46
C ARG A 188 11.70 8.42 4.82
N GLU A 189 10.95 8.67 5.90
CA GLU A 189 11.32 8.15 7.21
C GLU A 189 11.40 6.62 7.17
N ILE A 190 12.54 6.08 7.58
CA ILE A 190 12.80 4.64 7.60
C ILE A 190 12.49 4.05 8.97
N ILE A 191 12.18 2.76 8.99
CA ILE A 191 12.20 1.96 10.21
C ILE A 191 13.67 1.77 10.61
N GLN A 192 14.07 2.29 11.77
CA GLN A 192 15.41 2.12 12.31
C GLN A 192 15.56 0.74 12.95
N ASP A 193 16.78 0.21 12.91
CA ASP A 193 17.15 -1.04 13.58
C ASP A 193 16.16 -2.18 13.26
N VAL A 194 15.97 -2.43 11.97
CA VAL A 194 15.02 -3.45 11.51
C VAL A 194 15.49 -4.82 11.99
N PHE A 195 14.68 -5.45 12.83
CA PHE A 195 14.91 -6.80 13.31
C PHE A 195 13.71 -7.69 12.97
N GLY A 196 14.00 -8.97 12.76
CA GLY A 196 12.97 -9.98 12.50
C GLY A 196 12.89 -10.36 11.03
N TYR A 197 11.70 -10.77 10.63
CA TYR A 197 11.42 -11.42 9.34
C TYR A 197 10.12 -10.89 8.73
N GLY A 198 9.71 -9.67 9.08
CA GLY A 198 8.45 -9.07 8.64
C GLY A 198 8.38 -8.86 7.14
N HIS A 199 9.51 -8.65 6.48
CA HIS A 199 9.60 -8.46 5.03
C HIS A 199 10.14 -9.71 4.32
N THR A 200 11.24 -10.28 4.84
CA THR A 200 11.89 -11.44 4.24
C THR A 200 10.96 -12.66 4.23
N PHE A 201 10.08 -12.82 5.23
CA PHE A 201 9.15 -13.95 5.23
C PHE A 201 8.10 -13.84 4.10
N PRO A 202 7.30 -12.76 3.97
CA PRO A 202 6.42 -12.57 2.81
C PRO A 202 7.14 -12.71 1.47
N GLU A 203 8.32 -12.11 1.30
CA GLU A 203 9.11 -12.18 0.05
C GLU A 203 9.48 -13.61 -0.35
N ASN A 204 9.67 -14.51 0.62
CA ASN A 204 10.07 -15.90 0.37
C ASN A 204 8.89 -16.87 0.26
N TYR A 205 7.72 -16.48 0.75
CA TYR A 205 6.52 -17.32 0.81
C TYR A 205 5.41 -16.82 -0.12
N THR A 206 5.66 -15.77 -0.88
CA THR A 206 4.75 -15.25 -1.90
C THR A 206 5.47 -15.01 -3.22
N THR A 207 4.71 -14.96 -4.31
CA THR A 207 5.23 -14.69 -5.66
C THR A 207 4.30 -13.72 -6.38
N TRP A 208 4.85 -12.62 -6.89
CA TRP A 208 4.12 -11.70 -7.76
C TRP A 208 3.72 -12.36 -9.08
N ASP A 209 2.48 -12.10 -9.52
CA ASP A 209 2.03 -12.51 -10.84
C ASP A 209 2.83 -11.78 -11.95
N LYS A 210 2.91 -12.37 -13.14
CA LYS A 210 3.57 -11.74 -14.30
C LYS A 210 3.02 -10.35 -14.60
N SER A 211 1.72 -10.12 -14.42
CA SER A 211 1.08 -8.82 -14.71
C SER A 211 1.45 -7.71 -13.72
N VAL A 212 2.06 -8.05 -12.57
CA VAL A 212 2.43 -7.10 -11.50
C VAL A 212 3.81 -7.43 -10.93
N ARG A 213 4.70 -8.04 -11.73
CA ARG A 213 5.95 -8.64 -11.26
C ARG A 213 6.90 -7.67 -10.56
N ASP A 214 6.93 -6.43 -11.03
CA ASP A 214 7.85 -5.40 -10.54
C ASP A 214 7.23 -4.56 -9.41
N SER A 215 6.29 -5.14 -8.66
CA SER A 215 5.62 -4.45 -7.56
C SER A 215 6.49 -4.40 -6.30
N ALA A 216 6.46 -3.26 -5.63
CA ALA A 216 7.00 -3.08 -4.29
C ALA A 216 5.96 -3.46 -3.22
N SER A 217 4.71 -2.99 -3.38
CA SER A 217 3.62 -3.32 -2.48
C SER A 217 2.26 -3.35 -3.18
N HIS A 218 1.25 -3.86 -2.46
CA HIS A 218 -0.14 -3.89 -2.92
C HIS A 218 -1.05 -3.14 -1.96
N GLN A 219 -1.72 -2.12 -2.46
CA GLN A 219 -2.64 -1.28 -1.71
C GLN A 219 -4.09 -1.62 -2.10
N ARG A 220 -4.96 -1.68 -1.09
CA ARG A 220 -6.39 -1.91 -1.24
C ARG A 220 -7.15 -0.80 -0.54
N ILE A 221 -8.30 -0.42 -1.09
CA ILE A 221 -9.17 0.61 -0.55
C ILE A 221 -10.52 -0.02 -0.25
N LEU A 222 -10.84 -0.10 1.04
CA LEU A 222 -12.14 -0.58 1.52
C LEU A 222 -13.10 0.56 1.72
N LYS A 223 -14.35 0.35 1.37
CA LYS A 223 -15.51 1.09 1.86
C LYS A 223 -16.19 0.27 2.94
N TYR A 224 -16.52 0.87 4.08
CA TYR A 224 -17.34 0.24 5.11
C TYR A 224 -18.04 1.30 5.97
N HIS A 225 -19.11 0.89 6.66
CA HIS A 225 -19.79 1.73 7.64
C HIS A 225 -19.31 1.41 9.05
N PHE A 226 -19.07 2.45 9.85
CA PHE A 226 -18.74 2.31 11.27
C PHE A 226 -19.18 3.54 12.06
N GLY A 227 -19.93 3.34 13.15
CA GLY A 227 -20.33 4.43 14.04
C GLY A 227 -21.25 5.49 13.39
N GLY A 228 -21.97 5.11 12.33
CA GLY A 228 -22.82 6.01 11.54
C GLY A 228 -22.08 6.84 10.49
N LEU A 229 -20.82 6.49 10.21
CA LEU A 229 -20.00 7.11 9.17
C LEU A 229 -19.70 6.10 8.06
N THR A 230 -19.57 6.61 6.83
CA THR A 230 -19.00 5.87 5.69
C THR A 230 -17.51 6.16 5.61
N LEU A 231 -16.68 5.12 5.74
CA LEU A 231 -15.22 5.24 5.72
C LEU A 231 -14.64 4.61 4.46
N LEU A 232 -13.70 5.33 3.83
CA LEU A 232 -12.74 4.77 2.89
C LEU A 232 -11.38 4.57 3.57
N VAL A 233 -10.90 3.34 3.58
CA VAL A 233 -9.65 2.99 4.27
C VAL A 233 -8.70 2.27 3.34
N ARG A 234 -7.56 2.90 3.09
CA ARG A 234 -6.42 2.29 2.40
C ARG A 234 -5.62 1.40 3.35
N PHE A 235 -5.25 0.22 2.91
CA PHE A 235 -4.34 -0.66 3.63
C PHE A 235 -3.51 -1.49 2.66
N GLU A 236 -2.39 -2.00 3.14
CA GLU A 236 -1.52 -2.91 2.39
C GLU A 236 -1.98 -4.36 2.56
N GLY A 237 -1.91 -5.16 1.50
CA GLY A 237 -2.20 -6.60 1.54
C GLY A 237 -0.96 -7.44 1.22
N ASP A 238 -0.55 -8.28 2.16
CA ASP A 238 0.67 -9.10 2.07
C ASP A 238 0.57 -10.25 1.06
N GLY A 239 -0.64 -10.70 0.73
CA GLY A 239 -0.82 -11.76 -0.25
C GLY A 239 -2.24 -12.26 -0.39
N TYR A 240 -2.40 -13.30 -1.21
CA TYR A 240 -3.67 -14.03 -1.34
C TYR A 240 -3.50 -15.54 -1.51
N LEU A 241 -4.54 -16.28 -1.09
CA LEU A 241 -4.67 -17.73 -1.26
C LEU A 241 -5.41 -18.05 -2.58
N PRO A 242 -4.79 -18.74 -3.54
CA PRO A 242 -5.40 -19.07 -4.84
C PRO A 242 -6.73 -19.81 -4.74
N ASP A 243 -6.81 -20.79 -3.84
CA ASP A 243 -7.99 -21.65 -3.69
C ASP A 243 -9.21 -20.85 -3.21
N HIS A 244 -8.97 -19.83 -2.40
CA HIS A 244 -9.99 -18.89 -1.96
C HIS A 244 -10.31 -17.84 -3.03
N ALA A 245 -9.46 -17.63 -4.05
CA ALA A 245 -9.77 -16.72 -5.14
C ALA A 245 -10.64 -17.39 -6.22
N SER A 246 -10.47 -18.70 -6.46
CA SER A 246 -11.17 -19.46 -7.51
C SER A 246 -12.54 -20.01 -7.09
N ALA A 247 -12.86 -20.10 -5.80
CA ALA A 247 -14.17 -20.60 -5.36
C ALA A 247 -15.38 -19.73 -5.77
N SER A 248 -15.16 -18.62 -6.49
CA SER A 248 -16.21 -17.79 -7.13
C SER A 248 -16.27 -17.94 -8.65
N SER A 249 -15.32 -18.64 -9.30
CA SER A 249 -15.24 -18.74 -10.76
C SER A 249 -16.02 -19.94 -11.34
N SER A 250 -16.81 -20.66 -10.55
CA SER A 250 -17.63 -21.77 -11.04
C SER A 250 -19.00 -21.35 -11.59
N LYS A 251 -19.28 -20.06 -11.80
CA LYS A 251 -20.60 -19.63 -12.31
C LYS A 251 -20.66 -18.59 -13.43
N ASP A 252 -19.60 -17.87 -13.81
CA ASP A 252 -19.74 -16.91 -14.91
C ASP A 252 -18.51 -16.92 -15.83
N ALA A 253 -18.57 -17.79 -16.84
CA ALA A 253 -17.70 -17.76 -17.99
C ALA A 253 -18.56 -17.61 -19.25
N SER A 254 -18.93 -16.37 -19.59
CA SER A 254 -19.12 -15.95 -20.99
C SER A 254 -19.26 -14.43 -21.08
N SER A 255 -18.28 -13.75 -21.67
CA SER A 255 -18.43 -13.12 -22.98
C SER A 255 -17.36 -12.05 -23.17
N ASP A 256 -16.41 -12.34 -24.07
CA ASP A 256 -15.62 -11.32 -24.74
C ASP A 256 -16.54 -10.45 -25.61
N LYS A 257 -16.35 -9.12 -25.60
CA LYS A 257 -16.57 -8.28 -26.79
C LYS A 257 -15.89 -6.90 -26.69
N ALA A 258 -15.58 -6.42 -27.90
CA ALA A 258 -14.64 -5.37 -28.27
C ALA A 258 -14.95 -3.94 -27.80
N VAL A 259 -13.87 -3.17 -27.67
CA VAL A 259 -13.75 -1.77 -27.25
C VAL A 259 -14.12 -0.82 -28.39
N GLY A 260 -14.93 0.19 -28.11
CA GLY A 260 -15.09 1.41 -28.90
C GLY A 260 -14.62 2.62 -28.10
N ALA A 261 -13.80 3.49 -28.71
CA ALA A 261 -13.19 4.64 -28.07
C ALA A 261 -14.16 5.83 -27.93
N ALA A 262 -14.15 6.50 -26.78
CA ALA A 262 -14.71 7.83 -26.60
C ALA A 262 -13.75 8.71 -25.77
N SER A 263 -13.62 9.96 -26.20
CA SER A 263 -12.59 10.94 -25.82
C SER A 263 -12.80 11.54 -24.42
N ILE A 264 -11.68 11.90 -23.76
CA ILE A 264 -11.56 12.24 -22.33
C ILE A 264 -11.47 13.78 -22.11
N ASP A 265 -11.64 14.59 -23.16
CA ASP A 265 -11.26 16.01 -23.10
C ASP A 265 -12.23 16.98 -22.38
N ASP A 266 -13.38 16.56 -21.87
CA ASP A 266 -14.38 17.50 -21.32
C ASP A 266 -14.47 17.60 -19.78
N LEU A 267 -13.70 16.80 -19.01
CA LEU A 267 -13.83 16.81 -17.54
C LEU A 267 -12.80 17.66 -16.78
N VAL A 268 -11.77 18.17 -17.46
CA VAL A 268 -10.63 18.86 -16.81
C VAL A 268 -10.94 20.35 -16.51
N ALA A 269 -12.04 20.89 -17.04
CA ALA A 269 -12.32 22.33 -16.96
C ALA A 269 -12.91 22.85 -15.64
N SER A 270 -13.22 22.01 -14.64
CA SER A 270 -14.01 22.43 -13.47
C SER A 270 -13.30 22.46 -12.10
N LEU A 271 -12.00 22.17 -12.03
CA LEU A 271 -11.25 22.16 -10.75
C LEU A 271 -10.13 23.19 -10.74
N SER A 272 -10.50 24.46 -10.67
CA SER A 272 -9.55 25.56 -10.38
C SER A 272 -9.71 26.01 -8.93
N VAL A 273 -8.91 25.42 -8.02
CA VAL A 273 -8.66 25.99 -6.69
C VAL A 273 -7.19 26.36 -6.61
N SER A 274 -6.94 27.66 -6.50
CA SER A 274 -5.61 28.26 -6.53
C SER A 274 -4.93 28.16 -5.17
N HIS A 275 -3.98 27.23 -5.05
CA HIS A 275 -2.85 27.34 -4.12
C HIS A 275 -1.58 26.95 -4.87
N LYS A 276 -0.56 27.81 -4.81
CA LYS A 276 0.76 27.56 -5.44
C LYS A 276 1.37 26.27 -4.88
N ALA A 277 1.25 25.17 -5.63
CA ALA A 277 2.01 23.95 -5.38
C ALA A 277 3.49 24.18 -5.72
N PRO A 278 4.45 23.66 -4.93
CA PRO A 278 5.83 23.55 -5.36
C PRO A 278 5.88 22.60 -6.56
N SER A 279 6.45 23.06 -7.68
CA SER A 279 6.59 22.29 -8.90
C SER A 279 7.71 21.24 -8.76
N SER A 280 7.36 20.01 -8.41
CA SER A 280 8.13 18.84 -8.82
C SER A 280 7.54 18.31 -10.13
N ASN A 281 8.35 18.17 -11.19
CA ASN A 281 7.93 17.67 -12.51
C ASN A 281 7.60 16.16 -12.50
N ILE A 282 7.19 15.59 -11.37
CA ILE A 282 6.96 14.15 -11.21
C ILE A 282 5.46 13.93 -11.30
N SER A 283 4.98 13.52 -12.48
CA SER A 283 3.59 13.06 -12.66
C SER A 283 3.48 11.59 -12.27
N LEU A 284 2.36 11.20 -11.66
CA LEU A 284 2.05 9.80 -11.40
C LEU A 284 1.79 9.05 -12.71
N THR A 285 2.56 7.99 -12.97
CA THR A 285 2.34 7.10 -14.11
C THR A 285 1.39 5.97 -13.71
N ILE A 286 0.38 5.69 -14.54
CA ILE A 286 -0.63 4.66 -14.30
C ILE A 286 -0.60 3.66 -15.44
N SER A 287 -0.54 2.36 -15.10
CA SER A 287 -0.57 1.25 -16.06
C SER A 287 -1.67 0.26 -15.73
N ASP A 288 -2.14 -0.46 -16.74
CA ASP A 288 -3.07 -1.57 -16.57
C ASP A 288 -2.32 -2.86 -16.22
N GLY A 289 -2.84 -3.59 -15.24
CA GLY A 289 -2.29 -4.88 -14.84
C GLY A 289 -2.90 -5.40 -13.56
N GLY A 290 -2.73 -6.69 -13.30
CA GLY A 290 -3.37 -7.34 -12.17
C GLY A 290 -4.85 -7.61 -12.40
N ARG A 291 -5.57 -7.91 -11.32
CA ARG A 291 -7.01 -8.18 -11.31
C ARG A 291 -7.53 -8.04 -9.88
N ALA A 292 -8.82 -7.76 -9.74
CA ALA A 292 -9.47 -7.76 -8.44
C ALA A 292 -9.31 -9.13 -7.75
N VAL A 293 -8.80 -9.13 -6.52
CA VAL A 293 -8.73 -10.30 -5.65
C VAL A 293 -9.77 -10.15 -4.54
N PRO A 294 -10.71 -11.11 -4.38
CA PRO A 294 -11.74 -11.05 -3.33
C PRO A 294 -11.14 -10.93 -1.94
N SER A 295 -11.75 -10.13 -1.05
CA SER A 295 -11.27 -9.94 0.32
C SER A 295 -11.14 -11.24 1.11
N ARG A 296 -12.03 -12.22 0.85
CA ARG A 296 -11.97 -13.56 1.47
C ARG A 296 -10.73 -14.38 1.11
N ALA A 297 -10.00 -13.98 0.07
CA ALA A 297 -8.79 -14.66 -0.39
C ALA A 297 -7.51 -13.94 0.06
N THR A 298 -7.60 -12.67 0.45
CA THR A 298 -6.43 -11.90 0.90
C THR A 298 -6.09 -12.16 2.35
N PHE A 299 -4.82 -12.00 2.70
CA PHE A 299 -4.34 -12.11 4.07
C PHE A 299 -3.31 -11.02 4.40
N ASP A 300 -3.10 -10.86 5.69
CA ASP A 300 -2.01 -10.11 6.32
C ASP A 300 -1.11 -11.12 7.04
N LEU A 301 0.20 -11.04 6.85
CA LEU A 301 1.20 -11.90 7.44
C LEU A 301 1.90 -11.19 8.59
N LYS A 302 2.17 -11.95 9.66
CA LYS A 302 2.90 -11.47 10.82
C LYS A 302 3.87 -12.55 11.29
N THR A 303 5.07 -12.13 11.68
CA THR A 303 6.08 -12.98 12.32
C THR A 303 6.16 -12.63 13.81
N ARG A 304 6.35 -13.65 14.67
CA ARG A 304 6.43 -13.52 16.13
C ARG A 304 7.47 -14.47 16.69
#